data_AF-A0A0U3F2X3-F1
#
_entry.id   AF-A0A0U3F2X3-F1
#
_cell.length_a   1.000
_cell.length_b   1.000
_cell.length_c   1.000
_cell.angle_alpha   90.00
_cell.angle_beta   90.00
_cell.angle_gamma   90.00
#
_symmetry.space_group_name_H-M   'P 1'
#
loop_
_entity.id
_entity.type
_entity.pdbx_description
1 polymer ?
#
loop_
_entity_poly.entity_id
_entity_poly.type
_entity_poly.pdbx_seq_one_letter_code
_entity_poly.pdbx_strand_id
1 'polypeptide(L)'
;MDLGVPLIILGITLIVIGIIVSVLSKAQNVEWGGGAVIFIGPVPIVIGGGKLGWLAILIAVLLAFAMILMTFVYLRSMPLEPPRQTP
;
A
#
# COMPACT_ATOMS: atom_id res chain seq x y z
N MET A 1 -19.48 17.54 3.70
CA MET A 1 -18.43 16.51 3.62
C MET A 1 -17.89 16.56 2.21
N ASP A 2 -16.67 17.04 2.03
CA ASP A 2 -16.05 17.21 0.72
C ASP A 2 -15.94 15.88 -0.03
N LEU A 3 -16.19 15.90 -1.34
CA LEU A 3 -16.19 14.75 -2.26
C LEU A 3 -14.95 13.84 -2.16
N GLY A 4 -13.85 14.34 -1.57
CA GLY A 4 -12.64 13.55 -1.32
C GLY A 4 -12.83 12.39 -0.34
N VAL A 5 -13.60 12.58 0.75
CA VAL A 5 -13.77 11.53 1.77
C VAL A 5 -14.53 10.30 1.21
N PRO A 6 -15.66 10.46 0.48
CA PRO A 6 -16.33 9.34 -0.18
C PRO A 6 -15.45 8.62 -1.20
N LEU A 7 -14.62 9.35 -1.96
CA LEU A 7 -13.76 8.77 -2.99
C LEU A 7 -12.63 7.91 -2.40
N ILE A 8 -12.08 8.33 -1.26
CA ILE A 8 -11.09 7.57 -0.50
C ILE A 8 -11.71 6.27 0.05
N ILE A 9 -12.91 6.37 0.64
CA ILE A 9 -13.63 5.20 1.18
C ILE A 9 -13.96 4.20 0.06
N LEU A 10 -14.37 4.69 -1.12
CA LEU A 10 -14.65 3.88 -2.29
C LEU A 10 -13.38 3.17 -2.81
N GLY A 11 -12.25 3.88 -2.86
CA GLY A 11 -10.95 3.30 -3.24
C GLY A 11 -10.51 2.19 -2.28
N ILE A 12 -10.61 2.41 -0.96
CA ILE A 12 -10.28 1.40 0.05
C ILE A 12 -11.21 0.18 -0.10
N THR A 13 -12.51 0.40 -0.31
CA THR A 13 -13.50 -0.67 -0.46
C THR A 13 -13.19 -1.55 -1.68
N LEU A 14 -12.86 -0.95 -2.82
CA LEU A 14 -12.47 -1.68 -4.03
C LEU A 14 -11.19 -2.50 -3.84
N ILE A 15 -10.18 -1.97 -3.13
CA ILE A 15 -8.94 -2.70 -2.82
C ILE A 15 -9.25 -3.93 -1.96
N VAL A 16 -10.08 -3.78 -0.93
CA VAL A 16 -10.47 -4.88 -0.03
C VAL A 16 -11.20 -5.98 -0.81
N ILE A 17 -12.17 -5.62 -1.67
CA ILE A 17 -12.90 -6.58 -2.49
C ILE A 17 -11.95 -7.31 -3.46
N GLY A 18 -11.04 -6.59 -4.11
CA GLY A 18 -10.06 -7.18 -5.03
C GLY A 18 -9.16 -8.21 -4.35
N ILE A 19 -8.73 -7.94 -3.11
CA ILE A 19 -7.93 -8.88 -2.32
C ILE A 19 -8.74 -10.14 -1.97
N ILE A 20 -9.98 -9.98 -1.51
CA ILE A 20 -10.84 -11.12 -1.12
C ILE A 20 -11.06 -12.06 -2.31
N VAL A 21 -11.40 -11.53 -3.48
CA VAL A 21 -11.59 -12.33 -4.70
C VAL A 21 -10.28 -13.02 -5.10
N SER A 22 -9.16 -12.31 -5.05
CA SER A 22 -7.84 -12.86 -5.39
C SER A 22 -7.44 -14.04 -4.49
N VAL A 23 -7.75 -13.95 -3.19
CA VAL A 23 -7.47 -15.02 -2.22
C VAL A 23 -8.40 -16.21 -2.42
N LEU A 24 -9.70 -15.98 -2.61
CA LEU A 24 -10.66 -17.06 -2.87
C LEU A 24 -10.31 -17.86 -4.13
N SER A 25 -9.91 -17.19 -5.22
CA SER A 25 -9.55 -17.86 -6.47
C SER A 25 -8.26 -18.70 -6.40
N LYS A 26 -7.37 -18.44 -5.43
CA LYS A 26 -6.07 -19.16 -5.30
C LYS A 26 -6.08 -20.31 -4.30
N ALA A 27 -7.16 -20.53 -3.55
CA ALA A 27 -7.25 -21.61 -2.57
C ALA A 27 -7.16 -23.02 -3.18
N GLN A 28 -7.55 -23.22 -4.44
CA GLN A 28 -7.76 -24.55 -5.02
C GLN A 28 -6.51 -25.33 -5.49
N ASN A 29 -5.30 -24.78 -5.52
CA ASN A 29 -4.13 -25.48 -6.10
C ASN A 29 -2.84 -25.25 -5.28
N VAL A 30 -2.27 -26.24 -4.57
CA VAL A 30 -1.07 -26.08 -3.69
C VAL A 30 0.23 -26.72 -4.16
N GLU A 31 1.24 -25.87 -4.45
CA GLU A 31 2.68 -26.19 -4.52
C GLU A 31 3.55 -24.97 -4.12
N TRP A 32 4.68 -25.23 -3.46
CA TRP A 32 5.67 -24.35 -2.80
C TRP A 32 5.65 -22.85 -3.14
N GLY A 33 5.79 -21.97 -2.14
CA GLY A 33 6.01 -20.54 -2.37
C GLY A 33 6.85 -19.84 -1.30
N GLY A 34 7.68 -18.90 -1.75
CA GLY A 34 8.55 -18.05 -0.95
C GLY A 34 8.56 -16.64 -1.55
N GLY A 35 8.87 -15.62 -0.75
CA GLY A 35 8.86 -14.24 -1.19
C GLY A 35 9.95 -13.39 -0.54
N ALA A 36 10.31 -12.31 -1.22
CA ALA A 36 11.26 -11.31 -0.76
C ALA A 36 10.62 -9.92 -0.82
N VAL A 37 11.00 -9.06 0.12
CA VAL A 37 10.61 -7.65 0.15
C VAL A 37 11.90 -6.83 0.08
N ILE A 38 12.00 -5.97 -0.92
CA ILE A 38 13.15 -5.08 -1.16
C ILE A 38 12.65 -3.65 -1.02
N PHE A 39 13.33 -2.85 -0.21
CA PHE A 39 13.04 -1.42 -0.08
C PHE A 39 14.03 -0.62 -0.92
N ILE A 40 13.54 0.10 -1.94
CA ILE A 40 14.33 1.09 -2.69
C ILE A 40 13.77 2.47 -2.35
N GLY A 41 14.41 3.14 -1.39
CA GLY A 41 13.85 4.35 -0.79
C GLY A 41 12.46 4.08 -0.19
N PRO A 42 11.45 4.96 -0.38
CA PRO A 42 10.11 4.74 0.14
C PRO A 42 9.27 3.75 -0.67
N VAL A 43 9.83 3.13 -1.72
CA VAL A 43 9.09 2.24 -2.63
C VAL A 43 9.35 0.78 -2.24
N PRO A 44 8.38 0.08 -1.62
CA PRO A 44 8.50 -1.35 -1.35
C PRO A 44 8.29 -2.15 -2.64
N ILE A 45 9.27 -2.96 -3.01
CA ILE A 45 9.20 -3.93 -4.11
C ILE A 45 9.05 -5.31 -3.50
N VAL A 46 7.93 -5.97 -3.78
CA VAL A 46 7.67 -7.32 -3.26
C VAL A 46 7.73 -8.33 -4.39
N ILE A 47 8.59 -9.33 -4.22
CA ILE A 47 8.79 -10.43 -5.16
C ILE A 47 8.22 -11.69 -4.50
N GLY A 48 7.07 -12.15 -4.98
CA GLY A 48 6.43 -13.37 -4.49
C GLY A 48 6.50 -14.48 -5.53
N GLY A 49 7.13 -15.61 -5.19
CA GLY A 49 7.19 -16.80 -6.03
C GLY A 49 6.36 -17.95 -5.45
N GLY A 50 5.68 -18.70 -6.31
CA GLY A 50 4.95 -19.90 -5.92
C GLY A 50 3.63 -19.64 -5.19
N LYS A 51 3.06 -20.65 -4.51
CA LYS A 51 1.69 -20.55 -3.96
C LYS A 51 1.50 -19.43 -2.94
N LEU A 52 2.47 -19.18 -2.08
CA LEU A 52 2.41 -18.08 -1.10
C LEU A 52 2.66 -16.70 -1.72
N GLY A 53 2.77 -16.61 -3.06
CA GLY A 53 2.85 -15.32 -3.76
C GLY A 53 1.66 -14.40 -3.50
N TRP A 54 0.47 -14.94 -3.17
CA TRP A 54 -0.66 -14.11 -2.74
C TRP A 54 -0.41 -13.44 -1.37
N LEU A 55 0.29 -14.13 -0.47
CA LEU A 55 0.68 -13.60 0.83
C LEU A 55 1.70 -12.48 0.65
N ALA A 56 2.62 -12.64 -0.31
CA ALA A 56 3.56 -11.60 -0.70
C ALA A 56 2.82 -10.37 -1.26
N ILE A 57 1.80 -10.56 -2.10
CA ILE A 57 0.94 -9.44 -2.57
C ILE A 57 0.24 -8.75 -1.40
N LEU A 58 -0.30 -9.51 -0.45
CA LEU A 58 -0.95 -8.94 0.73
C LEU A 58 0.01 -8.11 1.59
N ILE A 59 1.22 -8.61 1.82
CA ILE A 59 2.31 -7.90 2.50
C ILE A 59 2.71 -6.64 1.72
N ALA A 60 2.76 -6.71 0.39
CA ALA A 60 3.06 -5.56 -0.48
C ALA A 60 2.01 -4.46 -0.34
N VAL A 61 0.73 -4.83 -0.37
CA VAL A 61 -0.37 -3.87 -0.20
C VAL A 61 -0.33 -3.25 1.20
N LEU A 62 -0.08 -4.06 2.23
CA LEU A 62 0.00 -3.57 3.61
C LEU A 62 1.15 -2.57 3.77
N LEU A 63 2.32 -2.88 3.22
CA LEU A 63 3.49 -2.01 3.22
C LEU A 63 3.26 -0.73 2.40
N ALA A 64 2.68 -0.84 1.21
CA ALA A 64 2.32 0.32 0.40
C ALA A 64 1.35 1.24 1.14
N PHE A 65 0.34 0.67 1.81
CA PHE A 65 -0.63 1.43 2.60
C PHE A 65 0.02 2.12 3.79
N ALA A 66 0.89 1.42 4.53
CA ALA A 66 1.67 2.01 5.62
C ALA A 66 2.55 3.17 5.16
N MET A 67 3.21 3.04 3.99
CA MET A 67 4.04 4.08 3.41
C MET A 67 3.25 5.30 2.95
N ILE A 68 2.07 5.09 2.36
CA ILE A 68 1.16 6.18 2.01
C ILE A 68 0.74 6.95 3.26
N LEU A 69 0.35 6.25 4.33
CA LEU A 69 -0.02 6.87 5.60
C LEU A 69 1.14 7.66 6.20
N MET A 70 2.34 7.07 6.23
CA MET A 70 3.52 7.72 6.79
C MET A 70 3.91 8.98 6.01
N THR A 71 3.84 8.92 4.68
CA THR A 71 4.08 10.07 3.79
C THR A 71 3.02 11.15 3.98
N PHE A 72 1.75 10.76 4.10
CA PHE A 72 0.65 11.68 4.34
C PHE A 72 0.79 12.42 5.68
N VAL A 73 1.13 11.69 6.75
CA VAL A 73 1.41 12.28 8.06
C VAL A 73 2.61 13.22 7.97
N TYR A 74 3.71 12.78 7.37
CA TYR A 74 4.93 13.58 7.25
C TYR A 74 4.71 14.89 6.47
N LEU A 75 4.01 14.85 5.34
CA LEU A 75 3.67 16.05 4.55
C LEU A 75 2.77 17.01 5.32
N ARG A 76 1.86 16.50 6.17
CA ARG A 76 1.01 17.34 7.02
C ARG A 76 1.77 17.96 8.19
N SER A 77 2.87 17.34 8.62
CA SER A 77 3.67 17.77 9.76
C SER A 77 4.72 18.82 9.42
N MET A 78 4.96 19.13 8.14
CA MET A 78 5.93 20.16 7.74
C MET A 78 5.41 21.57 8.07
N PRO A 79 6.09 22.34 8.93
CA PRO A 79 5.82 23.76 9.08
C PRO A 79 6.18 24.45 7.76
N LEU A 80 5.26 25.22 7.20
CA LEU A 80 5.58 26.09 6.06
C LEU A 80 6.60 27.12 6.56
N GLU A 81 7.87 26.99 6.16
CA GLU A 81 8.87 28.00 6.48
C GLU A 81 8.39 29.33 5.89
N PRO A 82 8.19 30.39 6.72
CA PRO A 82 7.70 31.65 6.20
C PRO A 82 8.69 32.19 5.16
N PRO A 83 8.20 32.79 4.06
CA PRO A 83 9.05 33.31 3.01
C PRO A 83 10.10 34.24 3.63
N ARG A 84 11.38 34.00 3.32
CA ARG A 84 12.47 34.87 3.75
C ARG A 84 12.14 36.28 3.29
N GLN A 85 11.86 37.16 4.24
CA GLN A 85 11.82 38.59 3.99
C GLN A 85 13.27 38.98 3.71
N THR A 86 13.64 39.03 2.43
CA THR A 86 14.87 39.68 2.02
C THR A 86 14.71 41.18 2.23
N PRO A 87 15.73 41.85 2.80
CA PRO A 87 15.67 43.27 3.12
C PRO A 87 15.55 44.15 1.87
#